data_AF-A0A8I2G122-F1
#
_entry.id   AF-A0A8I2G122-F1
#
_cell.length_a   1.000
_cell.length_b   1.000
_cell.length_c   1.000
_cell.angle_alpha   90.00
_cell.angle_beta   90.00
_cell.angle_gamma   90.00
#
_symmetry.space_group_name_H-M   'P 1'
#
loop_
_entity.id
_entity.type
_entity.pdbx_description
1 polymer ?
#
loop_
_entity_poly.entity_id
_entity_poly.type
_entity_poly.pdbx_seq_one_letter_code
_entity_poly.pdbx_strand_id
1 'polypeptide(L)' 'NKMIRLANDVYPSVAMPGAEQNVDEWTGLRPYSCDGVPLLGQTSYKNLYLNTGHGHLGWSMCAGSGKLVAD' A
#
# COMPACT_ATOMS: atom_id res chain seq x y z
N ASN A 1 -8.71 14.96 14.49
CA ASN A 1 -8.14 14.21 13.35
C ASN A 1 -9.19 14.15 12.21
N LYS A 2 -8.84 14.53 10.96
CA LYS A 2 -9.80 14.62 9.84
C LYS A 2 -10.39 13.24 9.44
N MET A 3 -9.60 12.17 9.57
CA MET A 3 -10.03 10.81 9.26
C MET A 3 -11.04 10.28 10.27
N ILE A 4 -10.85 10.56 11.56
CA ILE A 4 -11.79 10.16 12.62
C ILE A 4 -13.15 10.86 12.43
N ARG A 5 -13.12 12.16 12.11
CA ARG A 5 -14.34 12.90 11.79
C ARG A 5 -15.07 12.30 10.58
N LEU A 6 -14.35 12.04 9.49
CA LEU A 6 -14.93 11.41 8.30
C LEU A 6 -15.52 10.03 8.62
N ALA A 7 -14.84 9.21 9.42
CA ALA A 7 -15.34 7.91 9.82
C ALA A 7 -16.67 8.00 10.60
N ASN A 8 -16.76 8.95 11.54
CA ASN A 8 -17.98 9.20 12.31
C ASN A 8 -19.13 9.74 11.44
N ASP A 9 -18.81 10.58 10.45
CA ASP A 9 -19.80 11.12 9.51
C ASP A 9 -20.35 10.04 8.57
N VAL A 10 -19.50 9.10 8.10
CA VAL A 10 -19.87 8.04 7.16
C VAL A 10 -20.53 6.85 7.88
N TYR A 11 -20.08 6.50 9.08
CA TYR A 11 -20.56 5.35 9.85
C TYR A 11 -20.96 5.75 11.28
N PRO A 12 -22.06 6.51 11.45
CA PRO A 12 -22.45 7.04 12.76
C PRO A 12 -22.81 5.94 13.76
N SER A 13 -23.29 4.78 13.29
CA SER A 13 -23.68 3.66 14.16
C SER A 13 -22.52 2.96 14.86
N VAL A 14 -21.27 3.16 14.41
CA VAL A 14 -20.08 2.55 15.01
C VAL A 14 -19.15 3.59 15.65
N ALA A 15 -19.59 4.85 15.71
CA ALA A 15 -18.82 5.92 16.32
C ALA A 15 -18.57 5.59 17.80
N MET A 16 -17.29 5.59 18.20
CA MET A 16 -16.86 5.32 19.57
C MET A 16 -16.39 6.62 20.22
N PRO A 17 -17.15 7.21 21.14
CA PRO A 17 -16.73 8.40 21.87
C PRO A 17 -15.38 8.16 22.56
N GLY A 18 -14.41 9.06 22.34
CA GLY A 18 -13.07 8.95 22.93
C GLY A 18 -12.10 8.04 22.17
N ALA A 19 -12.47 7.44 21.03
CA ALA A 19 -11.57 6.61 20.23
C ALA A 19 -10.28 7.35 19.80
N GLU A 20 -10.35 8.67 19.65
CA GLU A 20 -9.22 9.53 19.34
C GLU A 20 -8.08 9.53 20.38
N GLN A 21 -8.34 9.06 21.60
CA GLN A 21 -7.32 8.91 22.64
C GLN A 21 -6.48 7.63 22.49
N ASN A 22 -6.92 6.68 21.64
CA ASN A 22 -6.31 5.37 21.44
C ASN A 22 -5.85 5.15 19.99
N VAL A 23 -5.43 6.21 19.28
CA VAL A 23 -4.96 6.11 17.89
C VAL A 23 -3.45 6.29 17.82
N ASP A 24 -2.76 5.26 17.36
CA ASP A 24 -1.37 5.35 16.95
C ASP A 24 -1.29 5.84 15.50
N GLU A 25 -0.97 7.13 15.33
CA GLU A 25 -0.81 7.73 14.01
C GLU A 25 0.52 7.29 13.39
N TRP A 26 0.46 6.73 12.17
CA TRP A 26 1.64 6.33 11.42
C TRP A 26 1.53 6.76 9.96
N THR A 27 2.69 6.84 9.31
CA THR A 27 2.79 7.15 7.88
C THR A 27 3.79 6.23 7.21
N GLY A 28 3.61 6.02 5.91
CA GLY A 28 4.47 5.18 5.10
C GLY A 28 4.54 5.69 3.67
N LEU A 29 5.70 5.50 3.05
CA LEU A 29 5.89 5.80 1.64
C LEU A 29 5.38 4.64 0.79
N ARG A 30 4.73 4.97 -0.33
CA ARG A 30 4.28 3.98 -1.32
C ARG A 30 5.21 4.04 -2.52
N PRO A 31 5.97 2.97 -2.84
CA PRO A 31 6.71 2.91 -4.08
C PRO A 31 5.72 2.81 -5.24
N TYR A 32 5.69 3.83 -6.09
CA TYR A 32 4.72 3.99 -7.18
C TYR A 32 5.49 4.28 -8.47
N SER A 33 5.17 3.56 -9.55
CA SER A 33 5.68 3.87 -10.89
C SER A 33 4.88 5.00 -11.54
N CYS A 34 5.47 5.74 -12.47
CA CYS A 34 4.85 6.94 -13.07
C CYS A 34 3.46 6.67 -13.71
N ASP A 35 3.29 5.50 -14.31
CA ASP A 35 2.05 5.04 -14.96
C ASP A 35 1.18 4.15 -14.06
N GLY A 36 1.62 3.86 -12.84
CA GLY A 36 0.95 2.95 -11.90
C GLY A 36 1.11 1.46 -12.21
N VAL A 37 1.91 1.09 -13.21
CA VAL A 37 2.20 -0.31 -13.54
C VAL A 37 3.49 -0.76 -12.84
N PRO A 38 3.50 -1.88 -12.08
CA PRO A 38 4.69 -2.32 -11.37
C PRO A 38 5.87 -2.64 -12.31
N LEU A 39 7.09 -2.35 -11.86
CA LEU A 39 8.32 -2.73 -12.53
C LEU A 39 8.72 -4.14 -12.07
N LEU A 40 8.55 -5.13 -12.95
CA LEU A 40 8.76 -6.54 -12.68
C LEU A 40 9.75 -7.18 -13.67
N GLY A 41 10.68 -7.98 -13.16
CA GLY A 41 11.53 -8.86 -13.96
C GLY A 41 12.96 -8.36 -14.16
N GLN A 42 13.66 -8.96 -15.12
CA GLN A 42 15.07 -8.71 -15.36
C GLN A 42 15.31 -7.31 -15.98
N THR A 43 16.37 -6.65 -15.55
CA THR A 43 16.85 -5.41 -16.16
C THR A 43 17.85 -5.68 -17.28
N SER A 44 18.34 -4.62 -17.94
CA SER A 44 19.46 -4.70 -18.87
C SER A 44 20.78 -5.13 -18.21
N TYR A 45 20.88 -5.07 -16.88
CA TYR A 45 22.08 -5.45 -16.14
C TYR A 45 22.05 -6.93 -15.77
N LYS A 46 23.20 -7.58 -15.89
CA LYS A 46 23.35 -9.00 -15.56
C LYS A 46 23.04 -9.23 -14.08
N ASN A 47 22.20 -10.24 -13.81
CA ASN A 47 21.80 -10.67 -12.46
C ASN A 47 21.08 -9.58 -11.63
N LEU A 48 20.42 -8.60 -12.27
CA LEU A 48 19.61 -7.59 -11.58
C LEU A 48 18.14 -7.70 -12.00
N TYR A 49 17.26 -7.91 -11.02
CA TYR A 49 15.82 -8.05 -11.18
C TYR A 49 15.10 -7.02 -10.31
N LEU A 50 13.93 -6.56 -10.77
CA LEU A 50 13.09 -5.60 -10.06
C LEU A 50 11.75 -6.22 -9.68
N ASN A 51 11.27 -5.83 -8.50
CA ASN A 51 9.92 -6.10 -8.03
C ASN A 51 9.42 -4.90 -7.21
N THR A 52 9.08 -3.79 -7.88
CA THR A 52 8.75 -2.51 -7.22
C THR A 52 7.67 -1.73 -7.98
N GLY A 53 7.22 -0.60 -7.42
CA GLY A 53 6.25 0.29 -8.08
C GLY A 53 4.78 -0.13 -7.93
N HIS A 54 4.46 -1.06 -7.03
CA HIS A 54 3.11 -1.62 -6.85
C HIS A 54 2.07 -0.66 -6.27
N GLY A 55 2.48 0.50 -5.77
CA GLY A 55 1.60 1.46 -5.14
C GLY A 55 0.85 0.87 -3.95
N HIS A 56 -0.48 1.01 -3.97
CA HIS A 56 -1.36 0.54 -2.90
C HIS A 56 -1.73 -0.95 -3.00
N LEU A 57 -1.41 -1.60 -4.12
CA LEU A 57 -1.78 -3.00 -4.40
C LEU A 57 -0.66 -4.00 -4.07
N GLY A 58 0.48 -3.54 -3.55
CA GLY A 58 1.65 -4.39 -3.30
C GLY A 58 1.38 -5.60 -2.43
N TRP A 59 0.59 -5.46 -1.36
CA TRP A 59 0.21 -6.60 -0.51
C TRP A 59 -0.69 -7.60 -1.24
N SER A 60 -1.69 -7.10 -1.98
CA SER A 60 -2.63 -7.94 -2.72
C SER A 60 -1.95 -8.76 -3.83
N MET A 61 -0.91 -8.20 -4.47
CA MET A 61 -0.24 -8.83 -5.62
C MET A 61 1.04 -9.58 -5.25
N CYS A 62 1.45 -9.61 -3.99
CA CYS A 62 2.79 -10.03 -3.57
C CYS A 62 3.17 -11.45 -4.02
N ALA A 63 2.27 -12.41 -3.87
CA ALA A 63 2.53 -13.80 -4.23
C ALA A 63 2.67 -13.98 -5.76
N GLY A 64 1.81 -13.30 -6.52
CA GLY A 64 1.82 -13.36 -7.97
C GLY A 64 3.06 -12.68 -8.57
N SER A 65 3.39 -11.48 -8.09
CA SER A 65 4.57 -10.74 -8.56
C SER A 65 5.88 -11.42 -8.16
N GLY A 66 5.95 -12.00 -6.96
CA GLY A 66 7.10 -12.78 -6.50
C GLY A 66 7.35 -14.00 -7.39
N LYS A 67 6.30 -14.75 -7.74
CA LYS A 67 6.41 -15.87 -8.67
C LYS A 67 6.89 -15.42 -10.05
N LEU A 68 6.29 -14.37 -10.61
CA LEU A 68 6.65 -13.87 -11.95
C LEU A 68 8.13 -13.44 -12.05
N VAL A 69 8.71 -12.92 -10.97
CA VAL A 69 10.12 -12.50 -10.95
C VAL A 69 11.08 -13.67 -10.72
N ALA A 70 10.59 -14.77 -10.14
CA ALA A 70 11.40 -15.96 -9.85
C ALA A 70 11.43 -16.98 -11.01
N ASP A 71 10.40 -16.99 -11.86
CA ASP A 71 10.30 -17.80 -13.08
C ASP A 71 11.20 -17.24 -14.20
#